data_AF-A0A523YU33-F1
#
_entry.id   AF-A0A523YU33-F1
#
_cell.length_a   1.000
_cell.length_b   1.000
_cell.length_c   1.000
_cell.angle_alpha   90.00
_cell.angle_beta   90.00
_cell.angle_gamma   90.00
#
_symmetry.space_group_name_H-M   'P 1'
#
loop_
_entity.id
_entity.type
_entity.pdbx_description
1 polymer ?
#
loop_
_entity_poly.entity_id
_entity_poly.type
_entity_poly.pdbx_seq_one_letter_code
_entity_poly.pdbx_strand_id
1 'polypeptide(L)'
;MTQTDQQVDKVKAVRDYIAHTTGSETHWRHPIMRRFLYTDGVKFIADTCGAHWLIDLIASHQLKASVRRENFQVWVLRPGSFRKYGEMLTGWIVEAWTDTPGESRRIVRQTLEYTDFPAELMPFTLWVESGVALLPAEH
;
A
#
# COMPACT_ATOMS: atom_id res chain seq x y z
N MET A 1 9.33 -26.77 -5.69
CA MET A 1 9.55 -25.34 -5.39
C MET A 1 9.14 -25.12 -3.95
N THR A 2 10.05 -24.72 -3.07
CA THR A 2 9.74 -24.48 -1.65
C THR A 2 9.04 -23.14 -1.48
N GLN A 3 8.30 -22.92 -0.37
CA GLN A 3 7.66 -21.62 -0.09
C GLN A 3 8.66 -20.45 -0.14
N THR A 4 9.91 -20.70 0.24
CA THR A 4 11.00 -19.73 0.20
C THR A 4 11.36 -19.32 -1.24
N ASP A 5 11.43 -20.28 -2.17
CA ASP A 5 11.75 -20.00 -3.58
C ASP A 5 10.68 -19.11 -4.23
N GLN A 6 9.40 -19.41 -3.98
CA GLN A 6 8.29 -18.63 -4.52
C GLN A 6 8.26 -17.19 -3.99
N GLN A 7 8.67 -16.99 -2.74
CA GLN A 7 8.74 -15.67 -2.13
C GLN A 7 9.88 -14.84 -2.75
N VAL A 8 11.05 -15.44 -2.95
CA VAL A 8 12.19 -14.80 -3.61
C VAL A 8 11.83 -14.35 -5.03
N ASP A 9 11.13 -15.19 -5.79
CA ASP A 9 10.72 -14.87 -7.16
C ASP A 9 9.76 -13.67 -7.21
N LYS A 10 8.79 -13.59 -6.30
CA LYS A 10 7.87 -12.45 -6.19
C LYS A 10 8.60 -11.14 -5.86
N VAL A 11 9.49 -11.18 -4.87
CA VAL A 11 10.27 -9.99 -4.46
C VAL A 11 11.12 -9.50 -5.63
N LYS A 12 11.76 -10.42 -6.36
CA LYS A 12 12.53 -10.09 -7.55
C LYS A 12 11.66 -9.46 -8.63
N ALA A 13 10.52 -10.08 -8.96
CA ALA A 13 9.60 -9.56 -9.96
C ALA A 13 9.10 -8.14 -9.63
N VAL A 14 8.77 -7.85 -8.37
CA VAL A 14 8.36 -6.51 -7.93
C VAL A 14 9.49 -5.49 -8.06
N ARG A 15 10.70 -5.83 -7.62
CA ARG A 15 11.86 -4.93 -7.74
C ARG A 15 12.20 -4.66 -9.20
N ASP A 16 12.19 -5.69 -10.02
CA ASP A 16 12.43 -5.60 -11.46
C ASP A 16 11.36 -4.68 -12.10
N TYR A 17 10.08 -4.80 -11.73
CA TYR A 17 9.02 -3.91 -12.22
C TYR A 17 9.22 -2.45 -11.81
N ILE A 18 9.43 -2.18 -10.51
CA ILE A 18 9.60 -0.82 -9.99
C ILE A 18 10.80 -0.11 -10.65
N ALA A 19 11.87 -0.85 -10.95
CA ALA A 19 13.07 -0.28 -11.56
C ALA A 19 12.90 0.14 -13.03
N HIS A 20 11.92 -0.41 -13.74
CA HIS A 20 11.75 -0.19 -15.18
C HIS A 20 10.42 0.48 -15.56
N THR A 21 9.50 0.64 -14.62
CA THR A 21 8.24 1.34 -14.88
C THR A 21 8.48 2.85 -15.04
N THR A 22 7.77 3.46 -15.99
CA THR A 22 7.85 4.90 -16.29
C THR A 22 6.45 5.48 -16.51
N GLY A 23 5.61 5.42 -15.49
CA GLY A 23 4.19 5.82 -15.57
C GLY A 23 3.23 4.64 -15.74
N SER A 24 1.94 4.96 -15.80
CA SER A 24 0.84 4.00 -15.99
C SER A 24 0.02 4.37 -17.21
N GLU A 25 -0.30 3.38 -18.04
CA GLU A 25 -1.14 3.57 -19.23
C GLU A 25 -2.62 3.31 -18.92
N THR A 26 -2.90 2.47 -17.92
CA THR A 26 -4.26 2.05 -17.56
C THR A 26 -4.63 2.41 -16.13
N HIS A 27 -5.91 2.75 -15.93
CA HIS A 27 -6.51 2.88 -14.60
C HIS A 27 -7.55 1.79 -14.39
N TRP A 28 -7.35 0.99 -13.37
CA TRP A 28 -8.25 -0.06 -12.93
C TRP A 28 -9.24 0.50 -11.91
N ARG A 29 -10.49 0.03 -11.98
CA ARG A 29 -11.53 0.47 -11.07
C ARG A 29 -11.72 -0.54 -9.96
N HIS A 30 -11.71 -0.07 -8.71
CA HIS A 30 -12.05 -0.94 -7.59
C HIS A 30 -13.48 -1.48 -7.73
N PRO A 31 -13.72 -2.80 -7.56
CA PRO A 31 -15.02 -3.42 -7.83
C PRO A 31 -16.18 -2.84 -7.03
N ILE A 32 -15.98 -2.66 -5.72
CA ILE A 32 -16.99 -2.11 -4.80
C ILE A 32 -16.92 -0.57 -4.79
N MET A 33 -15.75 0.00 -4.49
CA MET A 33 -15.54 1.45 -4.42
C MET A 33 -15.28 2.05 -5.80
N ARG A 34 -16.29 2.09 -6.67
CA ARG A 34 -16.13 2.48 -8.08
C ARG A 34 -15.47 3.86 -8.32
N ARG A 35 -15.43 4.75 -7.34
CA ARG A 35 -14.75 6.06 -7.45
C ARG A 35 -13.24 6.00 -7.17
N PHE A 36 -12.76 4.89 -6.64
CA PHE A 36 -11.35 4.63 -6.38
C PHE A 36 -10.76 3.88 -7.57
N LEU A 37 -9.65 4.41 -8.08
CA LEU A 37 -8.90 3.83 -9.18
C LEU A 37 -7.50 3.43 -8.71
N TYR A 38 -6.82 2.60 -9.49
CA TYR A 38 -5.41 2.28 -9.27
C TYR A 38 -4.69 1.97 -10.57
N THR A 39 -3.39 2.20 -10.61
CA THR A 39 -2.53 2.04 -11.80
C THR A 39 -2.18 0.60 -12.10
N ASP A 40 -1.56 0.38 -13.27
CA ASP A 40 -1.00 -0.90 -13.68
C ASP A 40 0.03 -1.42 -12.66
N GLY A 41 0.89 -0.56 -12.13
CA GLY A 41 1.90 -0.94 -11.15
C GLY A 41 1.31 -1.38 -9.82
N VAL A 42 0.30 -0.66 -9.33
CA VAL A 42 -0.43 -1.08 -8.11
C VAL A 42 -1.11 -2.42 -8.32
N LYS A 43 -1.75 -2.62 -9.49
CA LYS A 43 -2.37 -3.90 -9.84
C LYS A 43 -1.34 -5.02 -9.90
N PHE A 44 -0.22 -4.79 -10.58
CA PHE A 44 0.85 -5.77 -10.74
C PHE A 44 1.39 -6.26 -9.39
N ILE A 45 1.63 -5.34 -8.46
CA ILE A 45 2.10 -5.68 -7.11
C ILE A 45 1.02 -6.44 -6.33
N ALA A 46 -0.24 -6.01 -6.41
CA ALA A 46 -1.34 -6.70 -5.75
C ALA A 46 -1.52 -8.14 -6.26
N ASP A 47 -1.45 -8.36 -7.58
CA ASP A 47 -1.53 -9.68 -8.20
C ASP A 47 -0.32 -10.56 -7.83
N THR A 48 0.89 -9.99 -7.86
CA THR A 48 2.13 -10.73 -7.61
C THR A 48 2.28 -11.12 -6.14
N CYS A 49 1.98 -10.19 -5.23
CA CYS A 49 2.15 -10.37 -3.79
C CYS A 49 0.90 -10.89 -3.07
N GLY A 50 -0.25 -11.00 -3.73
CA GLY A 50 -1.53 -11.30 -3.07
C GLY A 50 -2.08 -10.11 -2.27
N ALA A 51 -1.61 -8.89 -2.56
CA ALA A 51 -1.83 -7.70 -1.75
C ALA A 51 -3.08 -6.89 -2.13
N HIS A 52 -4.10 -7.51 -2.72
CA HIS A 52 -5.38 -6.84 -3.01
C HIS A 52 -6.04 -6.26 -1.77
N TRP A 53 -5.82 -6.90 -0.60
CA TRP A 53 -6.28 -6.39 0.69
C TRP A 53 -5.74 -4.99 1.00
N LEU A 54 -4.56 -4.61 0.49
CA LEU A 54 -4.00 -3.27 0.70
C LEU A 54 -4.77 -2.23 -0.11
N ILE A 55 -5.17 -2.58 -1.34
CA ILE A 55 -6.04 -1.76 -2.18
C ILE A 55 -7.41 -1.59 -1.50
N ASP A 56 -8.01 -2.69 -1.04
CA ASP A 56 -9.29 -2.68 -0.31
C ASP A 56 -9.21 -1.82 0.95
N LEU A 57 -8.11 -1.95 1.71
CA LEU A 57 -7.86 -1.17 2.93
C LEU A 57 -7.82 0.32 2.61
N ILE A 58 -7.01 0.74 1.63
CA ILE A 58 -6.89 2.15 1.23
C ILE A 58 -8.24 2.68 0.74
N ALA A 59 -8.91 1.94 -0.13
CA ALA A 59 -10.22 2.30 -0.68
C ALA A 59 -11.29 2.46 0.42
N SER A 60 -11.28 1.60 1.43
CA SER A 60 -12.21 1.68 2.57
C SER A 60 -12.03 2.98 3.38
N HIS A 61 -10.79 3.46 3.55
CA HIS A 61 -10.53 4.73 4.24
C HIS A 61 -10.95 5.94 3.42
N GLN A 62 -11.01 5.84 2.08
CA GLN A 62 -11.55 6.92 1.23
C GLN A 62 -13.06 7.19 1.45
N LEU A 63 -13.76 6.34 2.21
CA LEU A 63 -15.11 6.64 2.68
C LEU A 63 -15.13 7.79 3.70
N LYS A 64 -14.05 7.95 4.48
CA LYS A 64 -13.94 8.99 5.50
C LYS A 64 -13.62 10.33 4.83
N ALA A 65 -14.47 11.33 5.05
CA ALA A 65 -14.29 12.66 4.46
C ALA A 65 -12.96 13.32 4.87
N SER A 66 -12.45 13.04 6.07
CA SER A 66 -11.17 13.55 6.55
C SER A 66 -9.96 13.00 5.80
N VAL A 67 -10.09 11.82 5.19
CA VAL A 67 -9.04 11.20 4.36
C VAL A 67 -9.22 11.66 2.92
N ARG A 68 -10.42 11.49 2.36
CA ARG A 68 -10.72 11.81 0.95
C ARG A 68 -10.52 13.27 0.55
N ARG A 69 -10.62 14.21 1.50
CA ARG A 69 -10.40 15.65 1.23
C ARG A 69 -8.94 15.99 0.97
N GLU A 70 -8.00 15.12 1.36
CA GLU A 70 -6.59 15.29 1.05
C GLU A 70 -6.36 14.88 -0.41
N ASN A 71 -6.02 15.85 -1.24
CA ASN A 71 -5.80 15.64 -2.68
C ASN A 71 -4.65 14.68 -2.96
N PHE A 72 -3.62 14.72 -2.10
CA PHE A 72 -2.46 13.85 -2.15
C PHE A 72 -2.28 13.17 -0.79
N GLN A 73 -1.95 11.88 -0.82
CA GLN A 73 -1.77 11.06 0.36
C GLN A 73 -0.62 10.08 0.13
N VAL A 74 0.29 9.97 1.09
CA VAL A 74 1.36 8.97 1.08
C VAL A 74 0.99 7.85 2.05
N TRP A 75 0.73 6.67 1.49
CA TRP A 75 0.38 5.45 2.22
C TRP A 75 1.62 4.56 2.38
N VAL A 76 1.91 4.16 3.62
CA VAL A 76 3.10 3.37 3.96
C VAL A 76 2.70 2.14 4.75
N LEU A 77 3.09 0.97 4.27
CA LEU A 77 3.04 -0.30 5.00
C LEU A 77 4.44 -0.63 5.52
N ARG A 78 4.58 -0.85 6.82
CA ARG A 78 5.87 -1.16 7.44
C ARG A 78 5.75 -2.04 8.68
N PRO A 79 6.82 -2.72 9.10
CA PRO A 79 6.90 -3.32 10.41
C PRO A 79 6.79 -2.25 11.52
N GLY A 80 6.28 -2.66 12.66
CA GLY A 80 6.26 -1.81 13.85
C GLY A 80 5.76 -2.54 15.09
N SER A 81 5.69 -1.80 16.18
CA SER A 81 5.15 -2.28 17.45
C SER A 81 3.99 -1.41 17.91
N PHE A 82 2.99 -2.02 18.52
CA PHE A 82 1.81 -1.34 19.03
C PHE A 82 1.30 -2.02 20.29
N ARG A 83 0.59 -1.26 21.13
CA ARG A 83 -0.05 -1.80 22.34
C ARG A 83 -1.42 -2.35 22.01
N LYS A 84 -1.69 -3.60 22.41
CA LYS A 84 -3.02 -4.22 22.36
C LYS A 84 -3.23 -5.02 23.65
N TYR A 85 -4.37 -4.84 24.29
CA TYR A 85 -4.70 -5.49 25.58
C TYR A 85 -3.64 -5.28 26.69
N GLY A 86 -2.97 -4.13 26.71
CA GLY A 86 -1.92 -3.83 27.69
C GLY A 86 -0.53 -4.34 27.33
N GLU A 87 -0.41 -5.25 26.37
CA GLU A 87 0.83 -5.85 25.92
C GLU A 87 1.43 -5.11 24.71
N MET A 88 2.75 -5.15 24.58
CA MET A 88 3.45 -4.66 23.39
C MET A 88 3.57 -5.80 22.38
N LEU A 89 2.94 -5.63 21.21
CA LEU A 89 2.99 -6.60 20.12
C LEU A 89 3.85 -6.06 18.98
N THR A 90 4.57 -6.95 18.32
CA THR A 90 5.18 -6.71 17.02
C THR A 90 4.19 -7.09 15.92
N GLY A 91 4.16 -6.31 14.84
CA GLY A 91 3.30 -6.56 13.70
C GLY A 91 3.54 -5.53 12.61
N TRP A 92 2.47 -5.12 11.93
CA TRP A 92 2.56 -4.18 10.83
C TRP A 92 1.68 -2.96 11.06
N ILE A 93 2.07 -1.87 10.43
CA ILE A 93 1.37 -0.60 10.53
C ILE A 93 1.20 -0.06 9.13
N VAL A 94 -0.04 0.26 8.78
CA VAL A 94 -0.38 1.07 7.61
C VAL A 94 -0.67 2.49 8.08
N GLU A 95 0.05 3.46 7.55
CA GLU A 95 -0.14 4.87 7.85
C GLU A 95 -0.39 5.64 6.56
N ALA A 96 -1.23 6.67 6.63
CA ALA A 96 -1.39 7.63 5.55
C ALA A 96 -1.00 9.02 6.05
N TRP A 97 -0.28 9.76 5.22
CA TRP A 97 0.29 11.07 5.51
C TRP A 97 -0.11 12.05 4.41
N THR A 98 -0.18 13.34 4.72
CA THR A 98 -0.53 14.38 3.73
C THR A 98 0.58 14.64 2.72
N ASP A 99 1.82 14.31 3.08
CA ASP A 99 3.02 14.46 2.25
C ASP A 99 4.12 13.53 2.79
N THR A 100 5.25 14.05 3.25
CA THR A 100 6.37 13.26 3.81
C THR A 100 5.99 12.43 5.03
N PRO A 101 6.13 11.08 4.99
CA PRO A 101 5.89 10.22 6.15
C PRO A 101 6.82 10.55 7.33
N GLY A 102 6.25 10.70 8.52
CA GLY A 102 7.00 11.02 9.75
C GLY A 102 7.18 12.52 10.01
N GLU A 103 7.01 13.37 9.00
CA GLU A 103 7.17 14.82 9.12
C GLU A 103 5.84 15.56 8.96
N SER A 104 5.04 15.17 7.97
CA SER A 104 3.77 15.80 7.66
C SER A 104 2.64 15.32 8.59
N ARG A 105 1.41 15.79 8.38
CA ARG A 105 0.28 15.37 9.20
C ARG A 105 -0.12 13.94 8.85
N ARG A 106 -0.09 13.04 9.84
CA ARG A 106 -0.66 11.70 9.70
C ARG A 106 -2.19 11.75 9.75
N ILE A 107 -2.84 11.21 8.73
CA ILE A 107 -4.32 11.16 8.59
C ILE A 107 -4.91 9.78 8.90
N VAL A 108 -4.13 8.71 8.72
CA VAL A 108 -4.53 7.33 9.07
C VAL A 108 -3.40 6.63 9.80
N ARG A 109 -3.76 5.82 10.79
CA ARG A 109 -2.91 4.78 11.36
C ARG A 109 -3.77 3.55 11.62
N GLN A 110 -3.36 2.42 11.07
CA GLN A 110 -4.00 1.13 11.28
C GLN A 110 -2.93 0.08 11.57
N THR A 111 -3.15 -0.70 12.63
CA THR A 111 -2.27 -1.80 13.01
C THR A 111 -2.81 -3.11 12.44
N LEU A 112 -1.92 -3.98 12.00
CA LEU A 112 -2.23 -5.30 11.45
C LEU A 112 -1.45 -6.35 12.23
N GLU A 113 -2.13 -7.42 12.62
CA GLU A 113 -1.51 -8.57 13.31
C GLU A 113 -0.93 -9.59 12.34
N TYR A 114 -1.35 -9.52 11.07
CA TYR A 114 -0.93 -10.41 10.02
C TYR A 114 -0.93 -9.70 8.68
N THR A 115 0.04 -10.06 7.84
CA THR A 115 0.07 -9.74 6.42
C THR A 115 0.83 -10.83 5.69
N ASP A 116 0.42 -11.12 4.47
CA ASP A 116 1.11 -11.96 3.50
C ASP A 116 2.05 -11.16 2.59
N PHE A 117 2.14 -9.84 2.77
CA PHE A 117 3.00 -8.98 1.97
C PHE A 117 4.48 -9.26 2.26
N PRO A 118 5.34 -9.35 1.22
CA PRO A 118 6.76 -9.65 1.43
C PRO A 118 7.47 -8.63 2.32
N ALA A 119 8.06 -9.10 3.41
CA ALA A 119 8.78 -8.25 4.37
C ALA A 119 9.99 -7.57 3.72
N GLU A 120 10.61 -8.20 2.72
CA GLU A 120 11.77 -7.71 1.96
C GLU A 120 11.44 -6.54 1.03
N LEU A 121 10.14 -6.27 0.80
CA LEU A 121 9.64 -5.11 0.08
C LEU A 121 9.20 -3.99 1.02
N MET A 122 9.28 -4.20 2.34
CA MET A 122 8.90 -3.19 3.33
C MET A 122 10.10 -2.34 3.77
N PRO A 123 9.89 -1.04 4.09
CA PRO A 123 8.63 -0.32 4.01
C PRO A 123 8.17 -0.15 2.55
N PHE A 124 6.87 -0.34 2.33
CA PHE A 124 6.26 -0.24 1.01
C PHE A 124 5.36 0.99 0.95
N THR A 125 5.50 1.77 -0.12
CA THR A 125 4.82 3.07 -0.26
C THR A 125 3.95 3.08 -1.51
N LEU A 126 2.71 3.55 -1.34
CA LEU A 126 1.79 3.92 -2.42
C LEU A 126 1.38 5.37 -2.24
N TRP A 127 1.10 6.06 -3.33
CA TRP A 127 0.45 7.37 -3.29
C TRP A 127 -1.03 7.22 -3.62
N VAL A 128 -1.85 8.11 -3.09
CA VAL A 128 -3.21 8.32 -3.57
C VAL A 128 -3.35 9.78 -3.96
N GLU A 129 -3.57 10.01 -5.25
CA GLU A 129 -3.81 11.34 -5.79
C GLU A 129 -5.17 11.40 -6.48
N SER A 130 -6.01 12.36 -6.10
CA SER A 130 -7.34 12.56 -6.71
C SER A 130 -8.22 11.29 -6.78
N GLY A 131 -8.03 10.35 -5.85
CA GLY A 131 -8.76 9.08 -5.79
C GLY A 131 -8.15 7.95 -6.63
N VAL A 132 -6.93 8.13 -7.14
CA VAL A 132 -6.15 7.13 -7.86
C VAL A 132 -4.99 6.67 -6.99
N ALA A 133 -4.86 5.37 -6.72
CA ALA A 133 -3.65 4.81 -6.12
C ALA A 133 -2.58 4.51 -7.17
N LEU A 134 -1.35 4.92 -6.90
CA LEU A 134 -0.23 4.78 -7.82
C LEU A 134 1.08 4.52 -7.08
N LEU A 135 2.07 3.95 -7.77
CA LEU A 135 3.42 3.87 -7.25
C LEU A 135 4.13 5.23 -7.35
N PRO A 136 5.07 5.53 -6.45
CA PRO A 136 5.87 6.75 -6.55
C PRO A 136 6.61 6.91 -7.89
N ALA A 137 6.98 5.79 -8.53
CA ALA A 137 7.63 5.80 -9.85
C ALA A 137 6.67 6.04 -11.03
N GLU A 138 5.36 6.08 -10.78
CA GLU A 138 4.32 6.29 -11.81
C GLU A 138 3.73 7.71 -11.79
N HIS A 139 4.13 8.55 -10.83
CA HIS A 139 3.71 9.95 -10.69
C HIS A 139 4.62 10.90 -11.48
#